data_AF-A0A3C1DX72-F1
#
_entry.id   AF-A0A3C1DX72-F1
#
_cell.length_a   1.000
_cell.length_b   1.000
_cell.length_c   1.000
_cell.angle_alpha   90.00
_cell.angle_beta   90.00
_cell.angle_gamma   90.00
#
_symmetry.space_group_name_H-M   'P 1'
#
loop_
_entity.id
_entity.type
_entity.pdbx_description
1 polymer ?
#
loop_
_entity_poly.entity_id
_entity_poly.type
_entity_poly.pdbx_seq_one_letter_code
_entity_poly.pdbx_strand_id
1 'polypeptide(L)'
;ALTADAAQYGQDASVQLRACRNYPNAGTICQSTWSAAFPLGTPVDPQINGLAFRLTGDGVIDRSGTFTWVNWPIGASYEGIEYRCGDTPGGPFSPATTSDAGSCQADGLVGAPTLTIRVVANGGQLYDITYDTSGNVQ
;
A
#
# COMPACT_ATOMS: atom_id res chain seq x y z
N ALA A 1 -4.79 -20.16 11.74
CA ALA A 1 -4.02 -18.91 11.60
C ALA A 1 -3.84 -18.69 10.11
N LEU A 2 -4.51 -17.68 9.52
CA LEU A 2 -4.02 -17.12 8.25
C LEU A 2 -2.73 -16.40 8.64
N THR A 3 -1.61 -17.03 8.36
CA THR A 3 -0.29 -16.41 8.50
C THR A 3 -0.25 -15.22 7.55
N ALA A 4 -0.02 -14.02 8.08
CA ALA A 4 0.21 -12.83 7.28
C ALA A 4 1.52 -13.03 6.50
N ASP A 5 1.41 -13.50 5.26
CA ASP A 5 2.51 -13.64 4.33
C ASP A 5 2.35 -12.53 3.29
N ALA A 6 3.38 -11.71 3.05
CA ALA A 6 3.27 -10.53 2.16
C ALA A 6 2.73 -10.89 0.75
N ALA A 7 2.79 -12.16 0.35
CA ALA A 7 2.15 -12.72 -0.84
C ALA A 7 0.62 -12.47 -0.94
N GLN A 8 -0.08 -12.14 0.15
CA GLN A 8 -1.52 -11.87 0.12
C GLN A 8 -1.89 -10.51 -0.47
N TYR A 9 -0.95 -9.55 -0.49
CA TYR A 9 -1.24 -8.19 -0.91
C TYR A 9 -1.35 -8.12 -2.43
N GLY A 10 -2.34 -7.37 -2.91
CA GLY A 10 -2.55 -7.21 -4.34
C GLY A 10 -3.15 -8.41 -5.04
N GLN A 11 -3.70 -9.37 -4.29
CA GLN A 11 -4.46 -10.51 -4.78
C GLN A 11 -5.90 -10.43 -4.29
N ASP A 12 -6.87 -10.78 -5.13
CA ASP A 12 -8.27 -10.86 -4.70
C ASP A 12 -8.46 -11.95 -3.64
N ALA A 13 -8.99 -11.55 -2.49
CA ALA A 13 -9.37 -12.47 -1.42
C ALA A 13 -10.87 -12.80 -1.51
N SER A 14 -11.18 -14.07 -1.29
CA SER A 14 -12.56 -14.53 -1.11
C SER A 14 -12.61 -15.62 -0.05
N VAL A 15 -13.79 -15.81 0.54
CA VAL A 15 -14.03 -16.85 1.55
C VAL A 15 -15.17 -17.75 1.13
N GLN A 16 -15.04 -19.02 1.49
CA GLN A 16 -16.09 -20.01 1.39
C GLN A 16 -16.41 -20.54 2.79
N LEU A 17 -17.68 -20.83 3.02
CA LEU A 17 -18.20 -21.27 4.31
C LEU A 17 -18.85 -22.63 4.18
N ARG A 18 -18.83 -23.42 5.26
CA ARG A 18 -19.63 -24.63 5.37
C ARG A 18 -20.26 -24.68 6.75
N ALA A 19 -21.54 -25.04 6.81
CA ALA A 19 -22.20 -25.22 8.08
C ALA A 19 -21.79 -26.57 8.69
N CYS A 20 -21.47 -26.56 9.97
CA CYS A 20 -21.20 -27.76 10.75
C CYS A 20 -22.06 -27.78 12.01
N ARG A 21 -22.52 -28.97 12.41
CA ARG A 21 -23.22 -29.17 13.67
C ARG A 21 -22.43 -30.16 14.53
N ASN A 22 -22.23 -29.80 15.79
CA ASN A 22 -21.59 -30.68 16.76
C ASN A 22 -22.67 -31.46 17.53
N TYR A 23 -22.54 -32.78 17.56
CA TYR A 23 -23.46 -33.68 18.25
C TYR A 23 -22.75 -34.35 19.43
N PRO A 24 -23.35 -34.39 20.64
CA PRO A 24 -22.70 -34.84 21.87
C PRO A 24 -22.02 -36.22 21.82
N ASN A 25 -22.40 -37.09 20.89
CA ASN A 25 -21.86 -38.46 20.76
C ASN A 25 -21.40 -38.83 19.33
N ALA A 26 -21.58 -37.96 18.34
CA ALA A 26 -21.25 -38.24 16.94
C ALA A 26 -20.19 -37.29 16.36
N GLY A 27 -19.69 -36.36 17.18
CA GLY A 27 -18.71 -35.36 16.76
C GLY A 27 -19.32 -34.28 15.87
N THR A 28 -18.45 -33.59 15.13
CA THR A 28 -18.82 -32.49 14.22
C THR A 28 -19.12 -33.03 12.83
N ILE A 29 -20.34 -32.83 12.36
CA ILE A 29 -20.80 -33.18 11.02
C ILE A 29 -20.98 -31.90 10.22
N CYS A 30 -20.29 -31.78 9.09
CA CYS A 30 -20.36 -30.63 8.20
C CYS A 30 -21.14 -30.96 6.92
N GLN A 31 -21.72 -29.95 6.28
CA GLN A 31 -22.18 -30.06 4.90
C GLN A 31 -21.06 -30.55 3.99
N SER A 32 -21.39 -31.37 2.99
CA SER A 32 -20.43 -31.92 2.03
C SER A 32 -19.91 -30.88 1.04
N THR A 33 -20.71 -29.86 0.77
CA THR A 33 -20.38 -28.80 -0.21
C THR A 33 -20.10 -27.49 0.51
N TRP A 34 -19.07 -26.79 0.08
CA TRP A 34 -18.81 -25.40 0.48
C TRP A 34 -19.85 -24.46 -0.15
N SER A 35 -20.04 -23.30 0.46
CA SER A 35 -20.81 -22.20 -0.13
C SER A 35 -20.14 -21.72 -1.42
N ALA A 36 -20.90 -20.93 -2.19
CA ALA A 36 -20.30 -20.05 -3.17
C ALA A 36 -19.25 -19.14 -2.51
N ALA A 37 -18.23 -18.75 -3.28
CA ALA A 37 -17.21 -17.82 -2.81
C ALA A 37 -17.84 -16.44 -2.58
N PHE A 38 -17.51 -15.84 -1.44
CA PHE A 38 -17.86 -14.48 -1.07
C PHE A 38 -16.60 -13.61 -1.21
N PRO A 39 -16.59 -12.60 -2.10
CA PRO A 39 -15.43 -11.73 -2.28
C PRO A 39 -15.24 -10.83 -1.05
N LEU A 40 -13.99 -10.72 -0.58
CA LEU A 40 -13.57 -9.80 0.47
C LEU A 40 -12.86 -8.56 -0.08
N GLY A 41 -12.45 -8.60 -1.35
CA GLY A 41 -11.62 -7.58 -1.98
C GLY A 41 -10.13 -7.94 -1.93
N THR A 42 -9.31 -6.98 -2.35
CA THR A 42 -7.86 -7.06 -2.38
C THR A 42 -7.26 -6.44 -1.12
N PRO A 43 -6.49 -7.20 -0.33
CA PRO A 43 -5.64 -6.63 0.72
C PRO A 43 -4.60 -5.69 0.10
N VAL A 44 -4.43 -4.51 0.69
CA VAL A 44 -3.53 -3.48 0.18
C VAL A 44 -2.39 -3.22 1.15
N ASP A 45 -1.17 -3.18 0.63
CA ASP A 45 0.02 -2.67 1.31
C ASP A 45 0.68 -1.62 0.40
N PRO A 46 0.55 -0.32 0.72
CA PRO A 46 1.13 0.74 -0.10
C PRO A 46 2.63 0.96 0.14
N GLN A 47 3.29 0.13 0.98
CA GLN A 47 4.70 0.30 1.31
C GLN A 47 5.62 0.16 0.10
N ILE A 48 6.59 1.07 0.01
CA ILE A 48 7.72 1.02 -0.95
C ILE A 48 9.00 0.55 -0.26
N ASN A 49 9.95 0.04 -1.05
CA ASN A 49 11.23 -0.45 -0.56
C ASN A 49 12.41 0.37 -1.09
N GLY A 50 13.50 0.41 -0.30
CA GLY A 50 14.73 1.10 -0.67
C GLY A 50 14.59 2.62 -0.73
N LEU A 51 13.70 3.18 0.10
CA LEU A 51 13.47 4.62 0.19
C LEU A 51 14.73 5.34 0.70
N ALA A 52 15.10 6.41 0.01
CA ALA A 52 16.15 7.34 0.43
C ALA A 52 15.75 8.77 0.09
N PHE A 53 16.26 9.73 0.86
CA PHE A 53 16.12 11.16 0.59
C PHE A 53 17.50 11.79 0.46
N ARG A 54 17.70 12.53 -0.63
CA ARG A 54 18.90 13.34 -0.85
C ARG A 54 18.53 14.81 -0.75
N LEU A 55 19.02 15.46 0.31
CA LEU A 55 18.92 16.91 0.46
C LEU A 55 19.67 17.61 -0.69
N THR A 56 19.03 18.60 -1.30
CA THR A 56 19.61 19.46 -2.34
C THR A 56 19.65 20.94 -1.94
N GLY A 57 18.82 21.34 -0.97
CA GLY A 57 18.85 22.66 -0.34
C GLY A 57 19.94 22.81 0.74
N ASP A 58 19.89 23.91 1.49
CA ASP A 58 20.83 24.23 2.57
C ASP A 58 20.58 23.46 3.89
N GLY A 59 19.43 22.78 4.01
CA GLY A 59 19.03 21.99 5.17
C GLY A 59 18.55 22.79 6.38
N VAL A 60 18.64 24.12 6.32
CA VAL A 60 18.29 25.04 7.41
C VAL A 60 17.00 25.78 7.07
N ILE A 61 16.98 26.48 5.94
CA ILE A 61 15.86 27.26 5.41
C ILE A 61 15.25 26.52 4.23
N ASP A 62 16.10 26.03 3.33
CA ASP A 62 15.71 25.23 2.18
C ASP A 62 15.98 23.76 2.46
N ARG A 63 14.91 23.03 2.78
CA ARG A 63 14.97 21.58 3.00
C ARG A 63 14.66 20.78 1.74
N SER A 64 14.65 21.42 0.57
CA SER A 64 14.33 20.74 -0.68
C SER A 64 15.27 19.56 -0.94
N GLY A 65 14.74 18.54 -1.59
CA GLY A 65 15.52 17.35 -1.91
C GLY A 65 14.78 16.40 -2.82
N THR A 66 15.37 15.23 -3.02
CA THR A 66 14.81 14.21 -3.91
C THR A 66 14.62 12.92 -3.13
N PHE A 67 13.38 12.43 -3.13
CA PHE A 67 13.07 11.06 -2.73
C PHE A 67 13.39 10.11 -3.88
N THR A 68 13.92 8.93 -3.55
CA THR A 68 14.15 7.82 -4.48
C THR A 68 13.75 6.52 -3.81
N TRP A 69 13.20 5.58 -4.57
CA TRP A 69 12.88 4.24 -4.09
C TRP A 69 13.12 3.20 -5.19
N VAL A 70 13.35 1.96 -4.78
CA VAL A 70 13.76 0.89 -5.69
C VAL A 70 12.56 0.17 -6.29
N ASN A 71 11.57 -0.15 -5.46
CA ASN A 71 10.42 -0.95 -5.87
C ASN A 71 9.11 -0.28 -5.45
N TRP A 72 8.13 -0.36 -6.34
CA TRP A 72 6.73 -0.03 -6.08
C TRP A 72 6.03 -1.16 -5.30
N PRO A 73 4.95 -0.88 -4.56
CA PRO A 73 4.02 -1.93 -4.15
C PRO A 73 3.50 -2.63 -5.41
N ILE A 74 3.49 -3.96 -5.42
CA ILE A 74 3.04 -4.73 -6.59
C ILE A 74 1.81 -5.55 -6.21
N GLY A 75 0.81 -5.53 -7.08
CA GLY A 75 -0.44 -6.25 -6.88
C GLY A 75 -1.17 -6.42 -8.20
N ALA A 76 -1.53 -7.65 -8.54
CA ALA A 76 -2.26 -7.95 -9.78
C ALA A 76 -3.66 -7.31 -9.80
N SER A 77 -4.27 -7.16 -8.62
CA SER A 77 -5.59 -6.55 -8.45
C SER A 77 -5.54 -5.05 -8.11
N TYR A 78 -4.36 -4.42 -8.10
CA TYR A 78 -4.29 -2.96 -7.94
C TYR A 78 -4.70 -2.28 -9.24
N GLU A 79 -5.56 -1.28 -9.13
CA GLU A 79 -6.09 -0.51 -10.26
C GLU A 79 -5.14 0.62 -10.66
N GLY A 80 -4.33 1.11 -9.71
CA GLY A 80 -3.34 2.16 -9.96
C GLY A 80 -2.42 2.37 -8.77
N ILE A 81 -1.25 2.92 -9.06
CA ILE A 81 -0.30 3.38 -8.05
C ILE A 81 0.08 4.80 -8.42
N GLU A 82 0.06 5.68 -7.43
CA GLU A 82 0.36 7.08 -7.59
C GLU A 82 1.31 7.53 -6.48
N TYR A 83 2.02 8.62 -6.72
CA TYR A 83 2.91 9.22 -5.76
C TYR A 83 2.83 10.72 -5.78
N ARG A 84 3.24 11.34 -4.68
CA ARG A 84 3.35 12.79 -4.56
C ARG A 84 4.47 13.15 -3.62
N CYS A 85 5.24 14.17 -3.98
CA CYS A 85 6.15 14.84 -3.06
C CYS A 85 5.67 16.25 -2.78
N GLY A 86 6.00 16.73 -1.60
CA GLY A 86 5.82 18.13 -1.24
C GLY A 86 6.01 18.36 0.25
N ASP A 87 6.16 19.64 0.58
CA ASP A 87 6.15 20.16 1.95
C ASP A 87 4.73 20.53 2.45
N THR A 88 3.74 20.55 1.55
CA THR A 88 2.34 20.87 1.85
C THR A 88 1.36 19.80 1.34
N PRO A 89 0.44 19.30 2.18
CA PRO A 89 -0.65 18.45 1.73
C PRO A 89 -1.54 19.20 0.71
N GLY A 90 -1.54 18.78 -0.57
CA GLY A 90 -2.45 19.38 -1.57
C GLY A 90 -2.00 19.34 -3.04
N GLY A 91 -0.73 19.04 -3.33
CA GLY A 91 -0.27 18.88 -4.72
C GLY A 91 -0.97 17.70 -5.45
N PRO A 92 -0.96 17.69 -6.81
CA PRO A 92 -1.51 16.59 -7.59
C PRO A 92 -0.67 15.32 -7.40
N PHE A 93 -1.35 14.18 -7.42
CA PHE A 93 -0.69 12.87 -7.51
C PHE A 93 -0.20 12.64 -8.95
N SER A 94 0.97 12.01 -9.08
CA SER A 94 1.53 11.57 -10.35
C SER A 94 1.39 10.05 -10.46
N PRO A 95 1.03 9.51 -11.64
CA PRO A 95 0.94 8.07 -11.83
C PRO A 95 2.33 7.44 -11.77
N ALA A 96 2.42 6.26 -11.14
CA ALA A 96 3.65 5.47 -11.09
C ALA A 96 3.92 4.78 -12.43
N THR A 97 5.19 4.74 -12.84
CA THR A 97 5.67 3.84 -13.90
C THR A 97 6.32 2.64 -13.21
N THR A 98 5.57 1.55 -13.06
CA THR A 98 5.95 0.43 -12.18
C THR A 98 7.06 -0.47 -12.71
N SER A 99 7.48 -0.28 -13.97
CA SER A 99 8.63 -0.96 -14.57
C SER A 99 9.98 -0.48 -14.04
N ASP A 100 10.04 0.70 -13.42
CA ASP A 100 11.27 1.38 -13.06
C ASP A 100 11.27 1.82 -11.58
N ALA A 101 12.47 2.08 -11.06
CA ALA A 101 12.66 2.76 -9.80
C ALA A 101 12.02 4.16 -9.86
N GLY A 102 11.50 4.63 -8.73
CA GLY A 102 10.85 5.94 -8.69
C GLY A 102 11.71 7.02 -8.07
N SER A 103 11.45 8.26 -8.50
CA SER A 103 12.10 9.44 -7.97
C SER A 103 11.14 10.62 -8.01
N CYS A 104 11.27 11.50 -7.03
CA CYS A 104 10.35 12.61 -6.86
C CYS A 104 11.03 13.73 -6.08
N GLN A 105 11.09 14.92 -6.69
CA GLN A 105 11.64 16.11 -6.05
C GLN A 105 10.56 16.71 -5.14
N ALA A 106 10.99 17.09 -3.94
CA ALA A 106 10.17 17.77 -2.95
C ALA A 106 10.77 19.15 -2.67
N ASP A 107 9.97 20.20 -2.86
CA ASP A 107 10.29 21.53 -2.36
C ASP A 107 10.15 21.54 -0.83
N GLY A 108 11.09 22.20 -0.14
CA GLY A 108 11.19 22.21 1.31
C GLY A 108 11.33 23.61 1.90
N LEU A 109 10.64 24.61 1.29
CA LEU A 109 10.74 26.02 1.68
C LEU A 109 9.80 26.37 2.84
N VAL A 110 8.68 25.65 3.03
CA VAL A 110 7.64 26.00 4.02
C VAL A 110 7.35 24.86 5.02
N GLY A 111 7.91 23.66 4.81
CA GLY A 111 7.67 22.50 5.67
C GLY A 111 8.73 21.40 5.53
N ALA A 112 8.56 20.33 6.29
CA ALA A 112 9.38 19.12 6.14
C ALA A 112 8.92 18.37 4.88
N PRO A 113 9.82 18.08 3.93
CA PRO A 113 9.48 17.32 2.74
C PRO A 113 8.90 15.95 3.09
N THR A 114 7.86 15.56 2.37
CA THR A 114 7.25 14.23 2.51
C THR A 114 7.05 13.57 1.16
N LEU A 115 6.96 12.24 1.18
CA LEU A 115 6.56 11.40 0.04
C LEU A 115 5.29 10.65 0.44
N THR A 116 4.19 10.83 -0.30
CA THR A 116 2.99 10.00 -0.17
C THR A 116 2.92 9.03 -1.33
N ILE A 117 2.77 7.74 -1.03
CA ILE A 117 2.43 6.69 -1.99
C ILE A 117 0.97 6.35 -1.82
N ARG A 118 0.27 6.21 -2.95
CA ARG A 118 -1.15 5.87 -3.02
C ARG A 118 -1.34 4.64 -3.87
N VAL A 119 -2.10 3.68 -3.36
CA VAL A 119 -2.60 2.54 -4.13
C VAL A 119 -4.10 2.68 -4.30
N VAL A 120 -4.58 2.47 -5.52
CA VAL A 120 -6.00 2.42 -5.87
C VAL A 120 -6.41 0.96 -6.02
N ALA A 121 -7.41 0.51 -5.26
CA ALA A 121 -7.93 -0.86 -5.33
C ALA A 121 -9.39 -0.92 -4.86
N ASN A 122 -10.03 -2.10 -4.95
CA ASN A 122 -11.37 -2.35 -4.40
C ASN A 122 -12.47 -1.43 -4.94
N GLY A 123 -12.44 -1.12 -6.24
CA GLY A 123 -13.40 -0.25 -6.91
C GLY A 123 -13.08 1.23 -6.70
N GLY A 124 -11.81 1.62 -6.83
CA GLY A 124 -11.37 3.01 -6.74
C GLY A 124 -11.11 3.52 -5.31
N GLN A 125 -11.04 2.65 -4.30
CA GLN A 125 -10.65 3.06 -2.94
C GLN A 125 -9.17 3.42 -2.88
N LEU A 126 -8.83 4.43 -2.08
CA LEU A 126 -7.49 5.00 -1.99
C LEU A 126 -6.82 4.56 -0.68
N TYR A 127 -5.60 4.03 -0.78
CA TYR A 127 -4.79 3.59 0.34
C TYR A 127 -3.46 4.32 0.32
N ASP A 128 -3.28 5.23 1.27
CA ASP A 128 -2.13 6.13 1.30
C ASP A 128 -1.16 5.75 2.42
N ILE A 129 0.14 5.91 2.16
CA ILE A 129 1.20 5.92 3.17
C ILE A 129 2.11 7.10 2.92
N THR A 130 2.49 7.81 3.99
CA THR A 130 3.36 8.99 3.90
C THR A 130 4.65 8.76 4.65
N TYR A 131 5.77 9.14 4.02
CA TYR A 131 7.11 9.05 4.57
C TYR A 131 7.70 10.43 4.81
N ASP A 132 8.46 10.54 5.91
CA ASP A 132 9.37 11.67 6.14
C ASP A 132 10.72 11.48 5.40
N THR A 133 11.60 12.48 5.48
CA THR A 133 12.94 12.44 4.88
C THR A 133 13.87 11.36 5.46
N SER A 134 13.53 10.77 6.60
CA SER A 134 14.27 9.67 7.22
C SER A 134 13.72 8.30 6.80
N GLY A 135 12.63 8.28 6.02
CA GLY A 135 11.93 7.07 5.62
C GLY A 135 10.99 6.50 6.67
N ASN A 136 10.66 7.26 7.72
CA ASN A 136 9.67 6.84 8.71
C ASN A 136 8.26 7.15 8.22
N VAL A 137 7.32 6.26 8.52
CA VAL A 137 5.91 6.46 8.27
C VAL A 137 5.35 7.52 9.23
N GLN A 138 4.56 8.45 8.69
CA GLN A 138 3.85 9.51 9.43
C GLN A 138 2.38 9.15 9.66
#